data_AF-A0A379ALF5-F1
#
_entry.id   AF-A0A379ALF5-F1
#
_cell.length_a   1.000
_cell.length_b   1.000
_cell.length_c   1.000
_cell.angle_alpha   90.00
_cell.angle_beta   90.00
_cell.angle_gamma   90.00
#
_symmetry.space_group_name_H-M   'P 1'
#
loop_
_entity.id
_entity.type
_entity.pdbx_description
1 polymer ?
#
loop_
_entity_poly.entity_id
_entity_poly.type
_entity_poly.pdbx_seq_one_letter_code
_entity_poly.pdbx_strand_id
1 'polypeptide(L)'
;MTDVTVKSLAAEIQTPVDRLVQQFADAGIPKSENDAVTQQEKETLLSHLNREHGQVGSAKLTLQRKTRSTLNIPGTGGKSKSVQIEVRKKRTYVKGDAEAEQAQAEAEAEAQREAEEQAQREAEEKARREAEQKAQREAEDKARREAADKAKRAAAENEKVTNQPTDEVTRAAQSDKARREAEAAELKRKAEEEARRKLEEAARLVAEEARRLAEEKSAEWEKPEEEDKGDYHVTTSTPCPSGGR
;
A
#
# COMPACT_ATOMS: atom_id res chain seq x y z
N MET A 1 41.55 21.25 -28.46
CA MET A 1 41.38 19.80 -28.24
C MET A 1 42.75 19.17 -28.39
N THR A 2 43.17 18.36 -27.43
CA THR A 2 44.45 17.63 -27.50
C THR A 2 44.25 16.35 -28.29
N ASP A 3 45.02 16.19 -29.36
CA ASP A 3 45.03 14.96 -30.15
C ASP A 3 45.61 13.82 -29.30
N VAL A 4 44.93 12.67 -29.28
CA VAL A 4 45.32 11.50 -28.48
C VAL A 4 45.74 10.40 -29.45
N THR A 5 46.90 9.78 -29.23
CA THR A 5 47.37 8.70 -30.10
C THR A 5 46.57 7.42 -29.90
N VAL A 6 46.46 6.58 -30.93
CA VAL A 6 45.75 5.29 -30.84
C VAL A 6 46.29 4.43 -29.69
N LYS A 7 47.61 4.39 -29.47
CA LYS A 7 48.25 3.71 -28.32
C LYS A 7 47.78 4.21 -26.96
N SER A 8 47.69 5.52 -26.78
CA SER A 8 47.27 6.11 -25.50
C SER A 8 45.78 5.89 -25.26
N LEU A 9 44.96 6.01 -26.30
CA LEU A 9 43.53 5.72 -26.25
C LEU A 9 43.25 4.25 -25.93
N ALA A 10 44.00 3.32 -26.52
CA ALA A 10 43.91 1.89 -26.24
C ALA A 10 44.25 1.56 -24.77
N ALA A 11 45.30 2.18 -24.23
CA ALA A 11 45.70 2.01 -22.83
C ALA A 11 44.64 2.57 -21.86
N GLU A 12 44.03 3.70 -22.19
CA GLU A 12 42.95 4.31 -21.40
C GLU A 12 41.70 3.44 -21.36
N ILE A 13 41.30 2.88 -22.51
CA ILE A 13 40.10 2.04 -22.65
C ILE A 13 40.38 0.56 -22.30
N GLN A 14 41.64 0.22 -21.98
CA GLN A 14 42.09 -1.15 -21.67
C GLN A 14 41.73 -2.16 -22.79
N THR A 15 41.82 -1.71 -24.05
CA THR A 15 41.62 -2.56 -25.22
C THR A 15 42.94 -2.78 -25.93
N PRO A 16 43.17 -3.97 -26.51
CA PRO A 16 44.40 -4.21 -27.26
C PRO A 16 44.46 -3.28 -28.48
N VAL A 17 45.64 -2.73 -28.75
CA VAL A 17 45.85 -1.73 -29.81
C VAL A 17 45.40 -2.26 -31.17
N ASP A 18 45.70 -3.53 -31.47
CA ASP A 18 45.31 -4.20 -32.72
C ASP A 18 43.78 -4.20 -32.93
N ARG A 19 43.01 -4.43 -31.85
CA ARG A 19 41.56 -4.45 -31.91
C ARG A 19 41.00 -3.05 -32.18
N LEU A 20 41.59 -2.04 -31.55
CA LEU A 20 41.18 -0.66 -31.75
C LEU A 20 41.49 -0.20 -33.19
N VAL A 21 42.65 -0.56 -33.72
CA VAL A 21 43.01 -0.34 -35.14
C VAL A 21 42.02 -1.01 -36.07
N GLN A 22 41.64 -2.26 -35.78
CA GLN A 22 40.63 -2.98 -36.54
C GLN A 22 39.26 -2.27 -36.50
N GLN A 23 38.82 -1.82 -35.32
CA GLN A 23 37.55 -1.08 -35.19
C GLN A 23 37.54 0.25 -35.94
N PHE A 24 38.68 0.96 -35.98
CA PHE A 24 38.83 2.15 -36.79
C PHE A 24 38.75 1.84 -38.29
N ALA A 25 39.38 0.74 -38.73
CA ALA A 25 39.28 0.28 -40.12
C ALA A 25 37.85 -0.11 -40.50
N ASP A 26 37.14 -0.81 -39.61
CA ASP A 26 35.73 -1.20 -39.79
C ASP A 26 34.81 0.05 -39.83
N ALA A 27 35.13 1.08 -39.04
CA ALA A 27 34.48 2.39 -39.09
C ALA A 27 34.84 3.25 -40.32
N GLY A 28 35.71 2.75 -41.22
CA GLY A 28 36.11 3.43 -42.46
C GLY A 28 37.27 4.43 -42.30
N ILE A 29 37.96 4.43 -41.16
CA ILE A 29 39.08 5.34 -40.86
C ILE A 29 40.34 4.50 -40.65
N PRO A 30 41.14 4.23 -41.69
CA PRO A 30 42.36 3.43 -41.54
C PRO A 30 43.41 4.20 -40.73
N LYS A 31 43.68 3.75 -39.50
CA LYS A 31 44.66 4.35 -38.57
C LYS A 31 45.68 3.32 -38.13
N SER A 32 46.89 3.78 -37.82
CA SER A 32 47.95 2.95 -37.25
C SER A 32 48.18 3.30 -35.78
N GLU A 33 48.91 2.46 -35.06
CA GLU A 33 49.09 2.58 -33.61
C GLU A 33 49.66 3.94 -33.14
N ASN A 34 50.48 4.59 -33.97
CA ASN A 34 51.13 5.86 -33.64
C ASN A 34 50.37 7.08 -34.18
N ASP A 35 49.27 6.89 -34.90
CA ASP A 35 48.50 7.99 -35.46
C ASP A 35 47.66 8.70 -34.38
N ALA A 36 47.38 9.97 -34.62
CA ALA A 36 46.52 10.80 -33.80
C ALA A 36 45.04 10.56 -34.12
N VAL A 37 44.22 10.53 -33.07
CA VAL A 37 42.76 10.40 -33.14
C VAL A 37 42.12 11.73 -32.71
N THR A 38 41.43 12.35 -33.67
CA THR A 38 40.63 13.55 -33.45
C THR A 38 39.31 13.23 -32.74
N GLN A 39 38.66 14.23 -32.17
CA GLN A 39 37.37 14.01 -31.50
C GLN A 39 36.28 13.50 -32.45
N GLN A 40 36.24 14.00 -33.69
CA GLN A 40 35.27 13.55 -34.69
C GLN A 40 35.43 12.06 -35.01
N GLU A 41 36.68 11.59 -35.11
CA GLU A 41 36.99 10.18 -35.34
C GLU A 41 36.55 9.29 -34.15
N LYS A 42 36.69 9.80 -32.92
CA LYS A 42 36.18 9.12 -31.71
C LYS A 42 34.66 9.00 -31.76
N GLU A 43 33.95 10.06 -32.12
CA GLU A 43 32.49 10.05 -32.25
C GLU A 43 32.02 9.07 -33.33
N THR A 44 32.71 9.01 -34.48
CA THR A 44 32.41 8.02 -35.53
C THR A 44 32.66 6.59 -35.06
N LEU A 45 33.76 6.32 -34.35
CA LEU A 45 34.04 5.01 -33.76
C LEU A 45 32.93 4.63 -32.76
N LEU A 46 32.55 5.55 -31.87
CA LEU A 46 31.46 5.32 -30.92
C LEU A 46 30.14 5.03 -31.63
N SER A 47 29.83 5.75 -32.72
CA SER A 47 28.62 5.50 -33.50
C SER A 47 28.62 4.11 -34.14
N HIS A 48 29.78 3.66 -34.64
CA HIS A 48 29.97 2.33 -35.21
C HIS A 48 29.80 1.24 -34.15
N LEU A 49 30.51 1.35 -33.02
CA LEU A 49 30.41 0.41 -31.90
C LEU A 49 28.99 0.34 -31.34
N ASN A 50 28.32 1.48 -31.19
CA ASN A 50 26.91 1.50 -30.75
C ASN A 50 25.98 0.84 -31.76
N ARG A 51 26.30 0.86 -33.06
CA ARG A 51 25.53 0.16 -34.09
C ARG A 51 25.80 -1.34 -34.08
N GLU A 52 27.05 -1.77 -33.98
CA GLU A 52 27.46 -3.18 -33.91
C GLU A 52 26.97 -3.87 -32.63
N HIS A 53 27.06 -3.19 -31.49
CA HIS A 53 26.56 -3.68 -30.22
C HIS A 53 25.03 -3.56 -30.08
N GLY A 54 24.33 -3.11 -31.14
CA GLY A 54 22.88 -3.11 -31.21
C GLY A 54 22.19 -1.97 -30.46
N GLN A 55 22.93 -1.03 -29.90
CA GLN A 55 22.40 0.13 -29.18
C GLN A 55 21.54 1.04 -30.08
N VAL A 56 21.79 1.03 -31.41
CA VAL A 56 21.06 1.84 -32.42
C VAL A 56 20.26 0.98 -33.43
N GLY A 57 20.49 -0.35 -33.51
CA GLY A 57 20.04 -1.15 -34.66
C GLY A 57 19.23 -2.41 -34.37
N SER A 58 19.29 -2.97 -33.15
CA SER A 58 18.51 -4.17 -32.81
C SER A 58 17.60 -3.88 -31.63
N ALA A 59 16.45 -3.28 -31.93
CA ALA A 59 15.38 -3.03 -30.96
C ALA A 59 14.85 -4.30 -30.26
N LYS A 60 15.34 -5.49 -30.64
CA LYS A 60 14.86 -6.81 -30.21
C LYS A 60 16.02 -7.65 -29.68
N LEU A 61 16.12 -7.76 -28.36
CA LEU A 61 17.08 -8.63 -27.68
C LEU A 61 16.39 -9.96 -27.30
N THR A 62 16.79 -11.07 -27.91
CA THR A 62 16.27 -12.40 -27.56
C THR A 62 17.22 -13.14 -26.63
N LEU A 63 16.80 -13.36 -25.38
CA LEU A 63 17.51 -14.19 -24.41
C LEU A 63 17.01 -15.64 -24.50
N GLN A 64 17.92 -16.58 -24.75
CA GLN A 64 17.65 -18.01 -24.73
C GLN A 64 18.18 -18.61 -23.43
N ARG A 65 17.32 -19.26 -22.64
CA ARG A 65 17.73 -20.01 -21.44
C ARG A 65 17.43 -21.49 -21.63
N LYS A 66 18.42 -22.34 -21.33
CA LYS A 66 18.28 -23.80 -21.29
C LYS A 66 18.18 -24.23 -19.83
N THR A 67 17.16 -25.01 -19.49
CA THR A 67 16.99 -25.58 -18.15
C THR A 67 16.72 -27.07 -18.29
N ARG A 68 17.52 -27.88 -17.61
CA ARG A 68 17.38 -29.33 -17.58
C ARG A 68 16.73 -29.74 -16.26
N SER A 69 15.72 -30.58 -16.31
CA SER A 69 15.05 -31.17 -15.16
C SER A 69 14.86 -32.67 -15.39
N THR A 70 15.02 -33.49 -14.36
CA THR A 70 14.78 -34.93 -14.42
C THR A 70 13.40 -35.23 -13.87
N LEU A 71 12.49 -35.73 -14.72
CA LEU A 71 11.16 -36.17 -14.31
C LEU A 71 11.19 -37.67 -14.03
N ASN A 72 10.80 -38.05 -12.81
CA ASN A 72 10.65 -39.46 -12.43
C ASN A 72 9.21 -39.89 -12.69
N ILE A 73 9.04 -40.88 -13.58
CA ILE A 73 7.73 -41.42 -13.94
C ILE A 73 7.57 -42.77 -13.21
N PRO A 74 6.56 -42.91 -12.31
CA PRO A 74 6.26 -44.20 -11.70
C PRO A 74 5.71 -45.15 -12.77
N GLY A 75 6.39 -46.28 -13.00
CA GLY A 75 5.95 -47.30 -13.95
C GLY A 75 5.08 -48.37 -13.32
N THR A 76 4.11 -48.89 -14.08
CA THR A 76 3.36 -50.11 -13.75
C THR A 76 4.34 -51.27 -13.55
N GLY A 77 4.46 -51.74 -12.31
CA GLY A 77 5.40 -52.81 -11.93
C GLY A 77 6.56 -52.40 -11.02
N GLY A 78 6.49 -51.24 -10.35
CA GLY A 78 7.41 -50.84 -9.28
C GLY A 78 8.79 -50.32 -9.73
N LYS A 79 9.01 -50.22 -11.06
CA LYS A 79 10.24 -49.69 -11.65
C LYS A 79 9.99 -48.27 -12.16
N SER A 80 10.59 -47.26 -11.53
CA SER A 80 10.52 -45.87 -11.97
C SER A 80 11.52 -45.60 -13.10
N LYS A 81 11.08 -44.94 -14.17
CA LYS A 81 11.96 -44.44 -15.24
C LYS A 81 12.21 -42.96 -15.02
N SER A 82 13.47 -42.54 -15.06
CA SER A 82 13.84 -41.13 -15.05
C SER A 82 14.02 -40.63 -16.49
N VAL A 83 13.34 -39.54 -16.84
CA VAL A 83 13.42 -38.90 -18.15
C VAL A 83 14.02 -37.51 -17.95
N GLN A 84 15.12 -37.22 -18.65
CA GLN A 84 15.76 -35.91 -18.59
C GLN A 84 15.09 -34.97 -19.60
N ILE A 85 14.39 -33.96 -19.10
CA ILE A 85 13.66 -32.96 -19.87
C ILE A 85 14.52 -31.70 -19.97
N GLU A 86 14.87 -31.27 -21.18
CA GLU A 86 15.50 -29.97 -21.42
C GLU A 86 14.45 -28.98 -21.95
N VAL A 87 14.08 -28.00 -21.14
CA VAL A 87 13.21 -26.90 -21.54
C VAL A 87 14.06 -25.76 -22.08
N ARG A 88 13.71 -25.26 -23.26
CA ARG A 88 14.33 -24.09 -23.89
C ARG A 88 13.32 -22.94 -23.85
N LYS A 89 13.61 -21.91 -23.06
CA LYS A 89 12.80 -20.69 -22.98
C LYS A 89 13.42 -19.61 -23.86
N LYS A 90 12.60 -19.00 -24.72
CA LYS A 90 12.93 -17.78 -25.48
C LYS A 90 12.20 -16.61 -24.83
N ARG A 91 12.95 -15.61 -24.34
CA ARG A 91 12.38 -14.33 -23.89
C ARG A 91 12.87 -13.23 -24.83
N THR A 92 11.96 -12.44 -25.36
CA THR A 92 12.28 -11.40 -26.33
C THR A 92 11.93 -10.07 -25.72
N TYR A 93 12.93 -9.22 -25.51
CA TYR A 93 12.75 -7.86 -25.02
C TYR A 93 12.77 -6.91 -26.21
N VAL A 94 11.76 -6.06 -26.31
CA VAL A 94 11.74 -4.94 -27.26
C VAL A 94 12.06 -3.68 -26.48
N LYS A 95 13.05 -2.89 -26.95
CA LYS A 95 13.53 -1.70 -26.21
C LYS A 95 12.42 -0.68 -25.90
N GLY A 96 11.44 -0.55 -26.80
CA GLY A 96 10.30 0.34 -26.60
C GLY A 96 9.36 -0.06 -25.46
N ASP A 97 9.26 -1.36 -25.12
CA ASP A 97 8.44 -1.80 -23.99
C ASP A 97 9.08 -1.39 -22.65
N ALA A 98 10.42 -1.40 -22.57
CA ALA A 98 11.14 -1.00 -21.36
C ALA A 98 11.06 0.52 -21.10
N GLU A 99 11.16 1.35 -22.16
CA GLU A 99 10.98 2.80 -22.04
C GLU A 99 9.52 3.16 -21.70
N ALA A 100 8.53 2.44 -22.26
CA ALA A 100 7.12 2.63 -21.91
C ALA A 100 6.81 2.21 -20.47
N GLU A 101 7.37 1.10 -20.00
CA GLU A 101 7.22 0.62 -18.62
C GLU A 101 7.87 1.58 -17.61
N GLN A 102 9.03 2.17 -17.95
CA GLN A 102 9.68 3.20 -17.14
C GLN A 102 8.83 4.48 -17.07
N ALA A 103 8.30 4.96 -18.19
CA ALA A 103 7.43 6.15 -18.21
C ALA A 103 6.14 5.93 -17.41
N GLN A 104 5.57 4.72 -17.44
CA GLN A 104 4.40 4.37 -16.63
C GLN A 104 4.73 4.32 -15.13
N ALA A 105 5.88 3.74 -14.76
CA ALA A 105 6.32 3.68 -13.37
C ALA A 105 6.62 5.08 -12.80
N GLU A 106 7.18 5.98 -13.59
CA GLU A 106 7.40 7.38 -13.19
C GLU A 106 6.08 8.13 -13.01
N ALA A 107 5.13 7.98 -13.94
CA ALA A 107 3.80 8.60 -13.81
C ALA A 107 3.02 8.08 -12.60
N GLU A 108 3.12 6.77 -12.31
CA GLU A 108 2.48 6.18 -11.13
C GLU A 108 3.14 6.67 -9.83
N ALA A 109 4.47 6.79 -9.79
CA ALA A 109 5.19 7.32 -8.64
C ALA A 109 4.88 8.80 -8.39
N GLU A 110 4.72 9.60 -9.44
CA GLU A 110 4.33 11.00 -9.31
C GLU A 110 2.88 11.14 -8.80
N ALA A 111 1.95 10.35 -9.34
CA ALA A 111 0.57 10.32 -8.85
C ALA A 111 0.46 9.89 -7.37
N GLN A 112 1.28 8.93 -6.94
CA GLN A 112 1.32 8.51 -5.52
C GLN A 112 1.86 9.63 -4.61
N ARG A 113 2.89 10.36 -5.05
CA ARG A 113 3.44 11.49 -4.28
C ARG A 113 2.44 12.63 -4.15
N GLU A 114 1.73 12.97 -5.23
CA GLU A 114 0.70 14.00 -5.18
C GLU A 114 -0.46 13.61 -4.26
N ALA A 115 -0.89 12.35 -4.30
CA ALA A 115 -1.94 11.85 -3.41
C ALA A 115 -1.51 11.87 -1.94
N GLU A 116 -0.27 11.48 -1.64
CA GLU A 116 0.27 11.51 -0.28
C GLU A 116 0.43 12.95 0.23
N GLU A 117 0.92 13.87 -0.60
CA GLU A 117 1.06 15.27 -0.23
C GLU A 117 -0.29 15.95 0.01
N GLN A 118 -1.31 15.64 -0.82
CA GLN A 118 -2.68 16.12 -0.59
C GLN A 118 -3.26 15.59 0.73
N ALA A 119 -3.07 14.30 1.01
CA ALA A 119 -3.53 13.70 2.27
C ALA A 119 -2.86 14.34 3.50
N GLN A 120 -1.55 14.63 3.42
CA GLN A 120 -0.82 15.31 4.49
C GLN A 120 -1.31 16.74 4.69
N ARG A 121 -1.50 17.51 3.61
CA ARG A 121 -2.02 18.89 3.67
C ARG A 121 -3.43 18.94 4.27
N GLU A 122 -4.31 18.02 3.90
CA GLU A 122 -5.66 17.95 4.48
C GLU A 122 -5.63 17.57 5.97
N ALA A 123 -4.75 16.65 6.37
CA ALA A 123 -4.60 16.25 7.76
C ALA A 123 -4.06 17.42 8.62
N GLU A 124 -3.06 18.15 8.12
CA GLU A 124 -2.51 19.32 8.80
C GLU A 124 -3.55 20.45 8.91
N GLU A 125 -4.32 20.70 7.85
CA GLU A 125 -5.37 21.71 7.89
C GLU A 125 -6.48 21.35 8.89
N LYS A 126 -6.91 20.08 8.92
CA LYS A 126 -7.89 19.59 9.90
C LYS A 126 -7.36 19.75 11.33
N ALA A 127 -6.12 19.33 11.59
CA ALA A 127 -5.51 19.48 12.91
C ALA A 127 -5.41 20.95 13.35
N ARG A 128 -5.06 21.86 12.42
CA ARG A 128 -5.01 23.30 12.70
C ARG A 128 -6.39 23.87 13.01
N ARG A 129 -7.42 23.52 12.22
CA ARG A 129 -8.81 23.96 12.44
C ARG A 129 -9.37 23.44 13.78
N GLU A 130 -9.07 22.20 14.15
CA GLU A 130 -9.48 21.63 15.44
C GLU A 130 -8.79 22.31 16.62
N ALA A 131 -7.48 22.58 16.51
CA ALA A 131 -6.74 23.30 17.54
C ALA A 131 -7.27 24.73 17.72
N GLU A 132 -7.58 25.43 16.62
CA GLU A 132 -8.15 26.77 16.66
C GLU A 132 -9.57 26.79 17.27
N GLN A 133 -10.44 25.85 16.88
CA GLN A 133 -11.77 25.73 17.49
C GLN A 133 -11.69 25.40 18.98
N LYS A 134 -10.75 24.54 19.39
CA LYS A 134 -10.56 24.21 20.81
C LYS A 134 -10.10 25.44 21.60
N ALA A 135 -9.15 26.21 21.07
CA ALA A 135 -8.69 27.44 21.70
C ALA A 135 -9.81 28.50 21.80
N GLN A 136 -10.64 28.64 20.76
CA GLN A 136 -11.79 29.54 20.78
C GLN A 136 -12.83 29.12 21.83
N ARG A 137 -13.17 27.83 21.90
CA ARG A 137 -14.11 27.30 22.91
C ARG A 137 -13.60 27.47 24.33
N GLU A 138 -12.31 27.22 24.57
CA GLU A 138 -11.70 27.44 25.89
C GLU A 138 -11.69 28.92 26.29
N ALA A 139 -11.44 29.83 25.34
CA ALA A 139 -11.51 31.27 25.58
C ALA A 139 -12.95 31.75 25.86
N GLU A 140 -13.93 31.26 25.11
CA GLU A 140 -15.34 31.56 25.30
C GLU A 140 -15.86 31.04 26.65
N ASP A 141 -15.53 29.80 27.01
CA ASP A 141 -15.91 29.21 28.30
C ASP A 141 -15.28 29.98 29.47
N LYS A 142 -14.02 30.41 29.33
CA LYS A 142 -13.37 31.22 30.35
C LYS A 142 -14.05 32.58 30.50
N ALA A 143 -14.34 33.27 29.39
CA ALA A 143 -15.06 34.54 29.41
C ALA A 143 -16.46 34.41 30.02
N ARG A 144 -17.19 33.33 29.70
CA ARG A 144 -18.51 33.05 30.26
C ARG A 144 -18.46 32.78 31.77
N ARG A 145 -17.46 32.04 32.25
CA ARG A 145 -17.25 31.78 33.70
C ARG A 145 -16.92 33.07 34.43
N GLU A 146 -16.00 33.89 33.91
CA GLU A 146 -15.65 35.18 34.51
C GLU A 146 -16.85 36.15 34.56
N ALA A 147 -17.66 36.20 33.50
CA ALA A 147 -18.89 36.99 33.47
C ALA A 147 -19.93 36.49 34.47
N ALA A 148 -20.13 35.16 34.58
CA ALA A 148 -21.05 34.56 35.54
C ALA A 148 -20.61 34.79 37.00
N ASP A 149 -19.31 34.69 37.29
CA ASP A 149 -18.78 34.95 38.63
C ASP A 149 -18.86 36.43 38.99
N LYS A 150 -18.65 37.33 38.03
CA LYS A 150 -18.84 38.77 38.23
C LYS A 150 -20.31 39.11 38.50
N ALA A 151 -21.25 38.50 37.76
CA ALA A 151 -22.68 38.67 37.98
C ALA A 151 -23.13 38.12 39.35
N LYS A 152 -22.62 36.95 39.77
CA LYS A 152 -22.89 36.40 41.11
C LYS A 152 -22.34 37.27 42.23
N ARG A 153 -21.13 37.82 42.08
CA ARG A 153 -20.55 38.74 43.08
C ARG A 153 -21.35 40.04 43.17
N ALA A 154 -21.75 40.62 42.02
CA ALA A 154 -22.58 41.81 42.00
C ALA A 154 -23.98 41.57 42.62
N ALA A 155 -24.59 40.41 42.36
CA ALA A 155 -25.87 40.02 42.96
C ALA A 155 -25.73 39.79 44.48
N ALA A 156 -24.69 39.10 44.93
CA ALA A 156 -24.43 38.87 46.37
C ALA A 156 -24.08 40.16 47.12
N GLU A 157 -23.45 41.14 46.46
CA GLU A 157 -23.19 42.46 47.02
C GLU A 157 -24.50 43.27 47.15
N ASN A 158 -25.36 43.25 46.13
CA ASN A 158 -26.68 43.88 46.19
C ASN A 158 -27.59 43.23 47.26
N GLU A 159 -27.54 41.90 47.38
CA GLU A 159 -28.32 41.13 48.36
C GLU A 159 -27.86 41.41 49.81
N LYS A 160 -26.55 41.63 50.03
CA LYS A 160 -26.00 42.04 51.34
C LYS A 160 -26.40 43.45 51.74
N VAL A 161 -26.69 44.34 50.78
CA VAL A 161 -27.10 45.73 51.05
C VAL A 161 -28.61 45.84 51.35
N THR A 162 -29.43 44.86 50.97
CA THR A 162 -30.90 44.93 51.10
C THR A 162 -31.52 44.11 52.24
N ASN A 163 -30.77 43.32 53.02
CA ASN A 163 -31.36 42.41 54.01
C ASN A 163 -30.81 42.59 55.44
N GLN A 164 -31.52 43.40 56.21
CA GLN A 164 -31.89 43.07 57.60
C GLN A 164 -33.42 42.95 57.62
N PRO A 165 -34.08 42.02 58.36
CA PRO A 165 -33.75 40.66 58.78
C PRO A 165 -34.82 39.62 58.32
N THR A 166 -34.47 38.41 57.83
CA THR A 166 -35.35 37.21 57.87
C THR A 166 -34.54 35.92 57.62
N ASP A 167 -34.04 35.30 58.68
CA ASP A 167 -33.23 34.06 58.64
C ASP A 167 -34.07 32.75 58.68
N GLU A 168 -35.39 32.83 58.85
CA GLU A 168 -36.23 31.62 59.02
C GLU A 168 -36.85 31.11 57.71
N VAL A 169 -37.16 31.99 56.75
CA VAL A 169 -37.82 31.62 55.48
C VAL A 169 -36.83 31.00 54.49
N THR A 170 -35.56 31.43 54.52
CA THR A 170 -34.48 30.90 53.67
C THR A 170 -34.08 29.48 54.07
N ARG A 171 -34.12 29.13 55.36
CA ARG A 171 -33.82 27.78 55.85
C ARG A 171 -34.88 26.76 55.42
N ALA A 172 -36.16 27.14 55.46
CA ALA A 172 -37.26 26.31 54.95
C ALA A 172 -37.14 26.08 53.44
N ALA A 173 -36.89 27.13 52.65
CA ALA A 173 -36.71 27.03 51.20
C ALA A 173 -35.49 26.19 50.79
N GLN A 174 -34.40 26.22 51.56
CA GLN A 174 -33.23 25.38 51.34
C GLN A 174 -33.52 23.90 51.65
N SER A 175 -34.30 23.61 52.70
CA SER A 175 -34.70 22.23 53.01
C SER A 175 -35.63 21.60 51.98
N ASP A 176 -36.59 22.36 51.43
CA ASP A 176 -37.48 21.88 50.37
C ASP A 176 -36.72 21.64 49.05
N LYS A 177 -35.73 22.49 48.75
CA LYS A 177 -34.86 22.30 47.59
C LYS A 177 -34.01 21.02 47.73
N ALA A 178 -33.43 20.79 48.90
CA ALA A 178 -32.65 19.59 49.18
C ALA A 178 -33.51 18.31 49.07
N ARG A 179 -34.77 18.34 49.51
CA ARG A 179 -35.70 17.22 49.39
C ARG A 179 -36.04 16.89 47.93
N ARG A 180 -36.28 17.90 47.09
CA ARG A 180 -36.55 17.73 45.65
C ARG A 180 -35.33 17.23 44.88
N GLU A 181 -34.14 17.66 45.25
CA GLU A 181 -32.90 17.18 44.64
C GLU A 181 -32.60 15.71 45.02
N ALA A 182 -32.89 15.31 46.26
CA ALA A 182 -32.79 13.92 46.69
C ALA A 182 -33.79 13.01 45.95
N GLU A 183 -35.05 13.42 45.82
CA GLU A 183 -36.07 12.68 45.07
C GLU A 183 -35.72 12.55 43.58
N ALA A 184 -35.18 13.61 42.98
CA ALA A 184 -34.70 13.57 41.60
C ALA A 184 -33.48 12.67 41.42
N ALA A 185 -32.58 12.60 42.41
CA ALA A 185 -31.43 11.70 42.40
C ALA A 185 -31.86 10.23 42.53
N GLU A 186 -32.86 9.93 43.35
CA GLU A 186 -33.41 8.57 43.48
C GLU A 186 -34.14 8.13 42.20
N LEU A 187 -34.91 9.00 41.56
CA LEU A 187 -35.54 8.71 40.27
C LEU A 187 -34.50 8.44 39.17
N LYS A 188 -33.38 9.19 39.16
CA LYS A 188 -32.27 8.95 38.23
C LYS A 188 -31.57 7.62 38.50
N ARG A 189 -31.33 7.26 39.76
CA ARG A 189 -30.74 5.95 40.09
C ARG A 189 -31.63 4.79 39.68
N LYS A 190 -32.94 4.89 39.91
CA LYS A 190 -33.90 3.86 39.46
C LYS A 190 -33.92 3.74 37.93
N ALA A 191 -33.91 4.87 37.22
CA ALA A 191 -33.85 4.86 35.76
C ALA A 191 -32.53 4.27 35.22
N GLU A 192 -31.39 4.55 35.87
CA GLU A 192 -30.11 3.96 35.51
C GLU A 192 -30.06 2.45 35.79
N GLU A 193 -30.59 2.00 36.93
CA GLU A 193 -30.66 0.56 37.26
C GLU A 193 -31.58 -0.20 36.31
N GLU A 194 -32.73 0.36 35.93
CA GLU A 194 -33.61 -0.24 34.93
C GLU A 194 -32.97 -0.26 33.54
N ALA A 195 -32.24 0.80 33.16
CA ALA A 195 -31.49 0.82 31.91
C ALA A 195 -30.38 -0.25 31.91
N ARG A 196 -29.66 -0.40 33.03
CA ARG A 196 -28.64 -1.45 33.19
C ARG A 196 -29.25 -2.85 33.11
N ARG A 197 -30.39 -3.10 33.77
CA ARG A 197 -31.09 -4.39 33.68
C ARG A 197 -31.55 -4.71 32.26
N LYS A 198 -32.09 -3.72 31.53
CA LYS A 198 -32.49 -3.90 30.12
C LYS A 198 -31.30 -4.19 29.21
N LEU A 199 -30.17 -3.53 29.44
CA LEU A 199 -28.93 -3.80 28.71
C LEU A 199 -28.36 -5.19 29.03
N GLU A 200 -28.44 -5.64 30.29
CA GLU A 200 -28.02 -6.97 30.71
C GLU A 200 -28.92 -8.07 30.12
N GLU A 201 -30.24 -7.88 30.12
CA GLU A 201 -31.19 -8.80 29.49
C GLU A 201 -31.00 -8.85 27.98
N ALA A 202 -30.79 -7.70 27.32
CA ALA A 202 -30.48 -7.66 25.89
C ALA A 202 -29.14 -8.37 25.59
N ALA A 203 -28.11 -8.16 26.40
CA ALA A 203 -26.83 -8.87 26.26
C ALA A 203 -26.99 -10.39 26.44
N ARG A 204 -27.87 -10.82 27.36
CA ARG A 204 -28.17 -12.24 27.57
C ARG A 204 -28.89 -12.85 26.37
N LEU A 205 -29.87 -12.16 25.79
CA LEU A 205 -30.58 -12.62 24.58
C LEU A 205 -29.62 -12.73 23.39
N VAL A 206 -28.76 -11.74 23.18
CA VAL A 206 -27.74 -11.78 22.12
C VAL A 206 -26.77 -12.95 22.33
N ALA A 207 -26.39 -13.24 23.58
CA ALA A 207 -25.53 -14.39 23.90
C ALA A 207 -26.22 -15.74 23.65
N GLU A 208 -27.51 -15.86 23.96
CA GLU A 208 -28.32 -17.06 23.68
C GLU A 208 -28.52 -17.25 22.16
N GLU A 209 -28.80 -16.17 21.42
CA GLU A 209 -28.89 -16.21 19.95
C GLU A 209 -27.55 -16.60 19.31
N ALA A 210 -26.44 -16.06 19.82
CA ALA A 210 -25.11 -16.44 19.36
C ALA A 210 -24.80 -17.93 19.66
N ARG A 211 -25.25 -18.46 20.81
CA ARG A 211 -25.13 -19.89 21.12
C ARG A 211 -25.98 -20.74 20.18
N ARG A 212 -27.23 -20.36 19.92
CA ARG A 212 -28.11 -21.07 19.00
C ARG A 212 -27.55 -21.10 17.58
N LEU A 213 -27.03 -19.96 17.11
CA LEU A 213 -26.41 -19.87 15.79
C LEU A 213 -25.12 -20.70 15.70
N ALA A 214 -24.35 -20.77 16.80
CA ALA A 214 -23.18 -21.64 16.90
C ALA A 214 -23.56 -23.13 16.88
N GLU A 215 -24.63 -23.53 17.57
CA GLU A 215 -25.16 -24.90 17.56
C GLU A 215 -25.72 -25.29 16.17
N GLU A 216 -26.45 -24.40 15.51
CA GLU A 216 -26.93 -24.60 14.13
C GLU A 216 -25.78 -24.74 13.14
N LYS A 217 -24.74 -23.90 13.28
CA LYS A 217 -23.52 -23.99 12.44
C LYS A 217 -22.69 -25.22 12.73
N SER A 218 -22.55 -25.64 14.00
CA SER A 218 -21.88 -26.89 14.32
C SER A 218 -22.66 -28.11 13.81
N ALA A 219 -23.99 -28.09 13.88
CA ALA A 219 -24.83 -29.15 13.33
C ALA A 219 -24.78 -29.20 11.79
N GLU A 220 -24.54 -28.07 11.14
CA GLU A 220 -24.29 -28.00 9.69
C GLU A 220 -22.92 -28.56 9.31
N TRP A 221 -21.92 -28.46 10.19
CA TRP A 221 -20.57 -29.02 9.99
C TRP A 221 -20.46 -30.49 10.42
N GLU A 222 -21.37 -30.96 11.28
CA GLU A 222 -21.45 -32.36 11.73
C GLU A 222 -22.25 -33.25 10.75
N LYS A 223 -22.97 -32.65 9.79
CA LYS A 223 -23.47 -33.40 8.64
C LYS A 223 -22.27 -33.82 7.78
N PRO A 224 -22.06 -35.13 7.52
CA PRO A 224 -20.98 -35.55 6.65
C PRO A 224 -21.18 -34.93 5.27
N GLU A 225 -20.16 -34.23 4.78
CA GLU A 225 -20.09 -33.80 3.38
C GLU A 225 -20.27 -35.05 2.51
N GLU A 226 -21.42 -35.20 1.85
CA GLU A 226 -21.56 -36.18 0.78
C GLU A 226 -20.52 -35.79 -0.27
N GLU A 227 -19.48 -36.63 -0.41
CA GLU A 227 -18.43 -36.49 -1.41
C GLU A 227 -19.09 -36.27 -2.77
N ASP A 228 -19.08 -35.01 -3.23
CA ASP A 228 -19.46 -34.64 -4.58
C ASP A 228 -18.39 -35.25 -5.51
N LYS A 229 -18.62 -36.50 -5.92
CA LYS A 229 -17.88 -37.20 -6.98
C LYS A 229 -18.26 -36.59 -8.33
N GLY A 230 -18.04 -35.28 -8.44
CA GLY A 230 -18.03 -34.53 -9.68
C GLY A 230 -16.81 -34.95 -10.48
N ASP A 231 -17.06 -35.80 -11.48
CA ASP A 231 -16.15 -36.26 -12.50
C ASP A 231 -15.36 -35.07 -13.09
N TYR A 232 -14.09 -34.92 -12.72
CA TYR A 232 -13.20 -33.96 -13.35
C TYR A 232 -12.92 -34.44 -14.78
N HIS A 233 -13.73 -33.99 -15.74
CA HIS A 233 -13.50 -34.21 -17.16
C HIS A 233 -12.18 -33.57 -17.61
N VAL A 234 -11.11 -34.37 -17.59
CA VAL A 234 -9.90 -34.10 -18.36
C VAL A 234 -10.23 -34.43 -19.82
N THR A 235 -10.54 -33.41 -20.61
CA THR A 235 -10.80 -33.54 -22.05
C THR A 235 -9.56 -34.05 -22.78
N THR A 236 -9.45 -35.36 -22.97
CA THR A 236 -8.61 -35.94 -24.03
C THR A 236 -9.44 -35.97 -25.31
N SER A 237 -9.40 -34.86 -26.05
CA SER A 237 -9.88 -34.81 -27.43
C SER A 237 -9.12 -35.84 -28.27
N THR A 238 -9.80 -36.91 -28.67
CA THR A 238 -9.34 -37.90 -29.64
C THR A 238 -9.59 -37.36 -31.05
N PRO A 239 -8.61 -37.39 -31.97
CA PRO A 239 -8.90 -37.44 -33.39
C PRO A 239 -8.59 -38.83 -33.97
N CYS A 240 -9.58 -39.35 -34.69
CA CYS A 240 -9.58 -40.55 -35.51
C CYS A 240 -8.42 -40.59 -36.52
N PRO A 241 -8.04 -41.78 -37.01
CA PRO A 241 -8.22 -41.94 -38.46
C PRO A 241 -8.88 -43.26 -38.85
N SER A 242 -9.85 -43.07 -39.74
CA SER A 242 -10.51 -44.01 -40.61
C SER A 242 -9.54 -44.85 -41.46
N GLY A 243 -9.83 -46.16 -41.53
CA GLY A 243 -9.99 -46.89 -42.79
C GLY A 243 -8.73 -47.33 -43.55
N GLY A 244 -8.68 -48.65 -43.84
CA GLY A 244 -8.17 -49.15 -45.12
C GLY A 244 -7.21 -50.34 -45.05
N ARG A 245 -7.74 -51.56 -45.08
CA ARG A 245 -7.79 -52.45 -46.27
C ARG A 245 -8.44 -53.78 -45.91
#